data_AF-Q848F5-F1
#
_entry.id   AF-Q848F5-F1
#
_cell.length_a   1.000
_cell.length_b   1.000
_cell.length_c   1.000
_cell.angle_alpha   90.00
_cell.angle_beta   90.00
_cell.angle_gamma   90.00
#
_symmetry.space_group_name_H-M   'P 1'
#
loop_
_entity.id
_entity.type
_entity.pdbx_description
1 polymer ?
#
loop_
_entity_poly.entity_id
_entity_poly.type
_entity_poly.pdbx_seq_one_letter_code
_entity_poly.pdbx_strand_id
1 'polypeptide(L)'
;MIRAGRQHLVRTLADIAAQQGIAVQTLLNSGQHLADGFPAPLNAGRTRLYDGEQVDAHLAGRPVPPLPPADDDGDLLDRQEAAALRGEPLSVWDRRKKDPAISEHLVRVGGVEHWPRHVVRDYTPTPRVRTSSGGGGRPTGAGDQVPRDQLPARVAQLLDADPALTAAAVTDRLGVHRNTAQAALTAIRSERMADVMDQRALTAAQAAAALGYPAGQTRRASGRAEAVLRGRQARPYLAAVARALHARGWSSTDTPPPVQHPEEDHCVAAFVLDAPAAPAPALVWSERRGWRTAPSRRHPLGKGAAWPPPGDGVRHLATGTTPTPADLVAALDPTT
;
A
#
# COMPACT_ATOMS: atom_id res chain seq x y z
N MET A 1 -5.86 27.91 -13.24
CA MET A 1 -6.36 28.73 -12.14
C MET A 1 -7.61 29.42 -12.63
N ILE A 2 -8.66 29.53 -11.80
CA ILE A 2 -9.85 30.30 -12.15
C ILE A 2 -9.61 31.75 -11.72
N ARG A 3 -9.69 32.70 -12.67
CA ARG A 3 -9.46 34.11 -12.38
C ARG A 3 -10.57 34.71 -11.51
N ALA A 4 -10.21 35.68 -10.67
CA ALA A 4 -11.16 36.43 -9.86
C ALA A 4 -12.35 36.96 -10.71
N GLY A 5 -13.56 36.84 -10.16
CA GLY A 5 -14.79 37.24 -10.84
C GLY A 5 -15.28 36.31 -11.95
N ARG A 6 -14.49 35.31 -12.40
CA ARG A 6 -14.85 34.41 -13.52
C ARG A 6 -15.39 33.05 -13.09
N GLN A 7 -15.57 32.81 -11.79
CA GLN A 7 -16.11 31.54 -11.26
C GLN A 7 -17.44 31.13 -11.92
N HIS A 8 -18.32 32.10 -12.18
CA HIS A 8 -19.63 31.87 -12.78
C HIS A 8 -19.57 31.47 -14.26
N LEU A 9 -18.41 31.64 -14.92
CA LEU A 9 -18.18 31.26 -16.31
C LEU A 9 -17.57 29.87 -16.45
N VAL A 10 -17.25 29.19 -15.33
CA VAL A 10 -16.57 27.90 -15.39
C VAL A 10 -17.50 26.81 -15.92
N ARG A 11 -17.01 26.04 -16.90
CA ARG A 11 -17.72 24.90 -17.49
C ARG A 11 -16.94 23.61 -17.36
N THR A 12 -17.65 22.53 -17.14
CA THR A 12 -17.15 21.16 -17.27
C THR A 12 -17.36 20.65 -18.70
N LEU A 13 -16.72 19.53 -19.07
CA LEU A 13 -17.02 18.86 -20.34
C LEU A 13 -18.50 18.45 -20.48
N ALA A 14 -19.18 18.18 -19.35
CA ALA A 14 -20.60 17.88 -19.37
C ALA A 14 -21.43 19.10 -19.79
N ASP A 15 -21.09 20.28 -19.28
CA ASP A 15 -21.76 21.53 -19.64
C ASP A 15 -21.52 21.90 -21.11
N ILE A 16 -20.29 21.69 -21.60
CA ILE A 16 -19.91 21.94 -22.99
C ILE A 16 -20.63 20.98 -23.95
N ALA A 17 -20.77 19.71 -23.57
CA ALA A 17 -21.52 18.73 -24.36
C ALA A 17 -23.02 19.08 -24.38
N ALA A 18 -23.59 19.45 -23.23
CA ALA A 18 -24.98 19.87 -23.12
C ALA A 18 -25.28 21.10 -23.98
N GLN A 19 -24.38 22.10 -23.98
CA GLN A 19 -24.49 23.29 -24.82
C GLN A 19 -24.54 22.96 -26.33
N GLN A 20 -23.79 21.95 -26.76
CA GLN A 20 -23.77 21.51 -28.16
C GLN A 20 -24.90 20.53 -28.49
N GLY A 21 -25.75 20.17 -27.54
CA GLY A 21 -26.83 19.20 -27.73
C GLY A 21 -26.34 17.77 -27.97
N ILE A 22 -25.14 17.42 -27.49
CA ILE A 22 -24.54 16.08 -27.66
C ILE A 22 -24.31 15.39 -26.31
N ALA A 23 -24.19 14.06 -26.33
CA ALA A 23 -23.79 13.31 -25.15
C ALA A 23 -22.31 13.56 -24.80
N VAL A 24 -21.98 13.58 -23.51
CA VAL A 24 -20.60 13.75 -23.02
C VAL A 24 -19.64 12.73 -23.63
N GLN A 25 -20.08 11.48 -23.77
CA GLN A 25 -19.27 10.42 -24.38
C GLN A 25 -18.94 10.71 -25.85
N THR A 26 -19.86 11.35 -26.59
CA THR A 26 -19.63 11.74 -27.99
C THR A 26 -18.55 12.81 -28.08
N LEU A 27 -18.57 13.82 -27.19
CA LEU A 27 -17.54 14.86 -27.12
C LEU A 27 -16.15 14.29 -26.76
N LEU A 28 -16.12 13.26 -25.91
CA LEU A 28 -14.88 12.57 -25.55
C LEU A 28 -14.32 11.76 -26.72
N ASN A 29 -15.18 10.97 -27.38
CA ASN A 29 -14.78 10.10 -28.49
C ASN A 29 -14.36 10.88 -29.74
N SER A 30 -14.98 12.02 -30.00
CA SER A 30 -14.64 12.86 -31.15
C SER A 30 -13.31 13.61 -30.99
N GLY A 31 -12.80 13.72 -29.76
CA GLY A 31 -11.57 14.46 -29.48
C GLY A 31 -11.67 15.97 -29.70
N GLN A 32 -12.88 16.54 -29.90
CA GLN A 32 -13.05 17.98 -30.17
C GLN A 32 -12.46 18.87 -29.07
N HIS A 33 -12.56 18.44 -27.81
CA HIS A 33 -11.98 19.12 -26.65
C HIS A 33 -10.43 19.08 -26.60
N LEU A 34 -9.80 18.37 -27.54
CA LEU A 34 -8.35 18.27 -27.73
C LEU A 34 -7.90 18.87 -29.07
N ALA A 35 -8.82 19.41 -29.87
CA ALA A 35 -8.49 20.00 -31.16
C ALA A 35 -7.60 21.25 -31.01
N ASP A 36 -6.78 21.50 -32.02
CA ASP A 36 -5.94 22.69 -32.04
C ASP A 36 -6.79 23.97 -31.98
N GLY A 37 -6.41 24.87 -31.07
CA GLY A 37 -7.16 26.11 -30.81
C GLY A 37 -8.32 25.98 -29.82
N PHE A 38 -8.63 24.78 -29.31
CA PHE A 38 -9.56 24.63 -28.19
C PHE A 38 -8.97 25.27 -26.92
N PRO A 39 -9.78 25.97 -26.09
CA PRO A 39 -9.27 26.62 -24.88
C PRO A 39 -8.53 25.67 -23.95
N ALA A 40 -7.41 26.13 -23.40
CA ALA A 40 -6.67 25.38 -22.40
C ALA A 40 -7.53 25.20 -21.13
N PRO A 41 -7.44 24.05 -20.44
CA PRO A 41 -8.17 23.85 -19.20
C PRO A 41 -7.65 24.78 -18.11
N LEU A 42 -8.57 25.28 -17.29
CA LEU A 42 -8.29 26.09 -16.10
C LEU A 42 -7.65 25.27 -14.98
N ASN A 43 -7.48 23.97 -15.10
CA ASN A 43 -6.86 23.15 -14.07
C ASN A 43 -6.13 21.93 -14.65
N ALA A 44 -5.17 21.41 -13.90
CA ALA A 44 -4.36 20.26 -14.30
C ALA A 44 -4.93 18.91 -13.84
N GLY A 45 -6.07 18.92 -13.13
CA GLY A 45 -6.73 17.73 -12.60
C GLY A 45 -7.43 16.84 -13.63
N ARG A 46 -7.91 15.68 -13.18
CA ARG A 46 -8.68 14.72 -14.00
C ARG A 46 -10.00 15.30 -14.49
N THR A 47 -10.70 16.04 -13.63
CA THR A 47 -11.89 16.79 -14.02
C THR A 47 -11.45 18.10 -14.63
N ARG A 48 -11.56 18.24 -15.96
CA ARG A 48 -11.17 19.44 -16.68
C ARG A 48 -12.24 20.52 -16.55
N LEU A 49 -11.80 21.71 -16.17
CA LEU A 49 -12.59 22.93 -16.13
C LEU A 49 -12.13 23.87 -17.23
N TYR A 50 -13.07 24.58 -17.83
CA TYR A 50 -12.80 25.52 -18.91
C TYR A 50 -13.47 26.86 -18.63
N ASP A 51 -12.92 27.92 -19.22
CA ASP A 51 -13.56 29.21 -19.21
C ASP A 51 -14.65 29.29 -20.28
N GLY A 52 -15.88 29.60 -19.86
CA GLY A 52 -17.06 29.57 -20.71
C GLY A 52 -17.01 30.59 -21.85
N GLU A 53 -16.46 31.79 -21.63
CA GLU A 53 -16.34 32.79 -22.70
C GLU A 53 -15.31 32.35 -23.76
N GLN A 54 -14.22 31.73 -23.32
CA GLN A 54 -13.23 31.16 -24.23
C GLN A 54 -13.83 30.02 -25.06
N VAL A 55 -14.60 29.14 -24.43
CA VAL A 55 -15.30 28.05 -25.12
C VAL A 55 -16.35 28.61 -26.09
N ASP A 56 -17.15 29.60 -25.68
CA ASP A 56 -18.14 30.24 -26.54
C ASP A 56 -17.52 30.93 -27.75
N ALA A 57 -16.38 31.59 -27.57
CA ALA A 57 -15.64 32.19 -28.66
C ALA A 57 -15.16 31.12 -29.65
N HIS A 58 -14.55 30.05 -29.16
CA HIS A 58 -14.07 28.94 -29.99
C HIS A 58 -15.20 28.27 -30.78
N LEU A 59 -16.30 27.91 -30.11
CA LEU A 59 -17.45 27.26 -30.76
C LEU A 59 -18.15 28.17 -31.79
N ALA A 60 -18.12 29.49 -31.57
CA ALA A 60 -18.63 30.47 -32.54
C ALA A 60 -17.64 30.79 -33.67
N GLY A 61 -16.47 30.13 -33.73
CA GLY A 61 -15.42 30.41 -34.72
C GLY A 61 -14.76 31.78 -34.55
N ARG A 62 -14.89 32.40 -33.38
CA ARG A 62 -14.28 33.69 -33.04
C ARG A 62 -12.92 33.47 -32.37
N PRO A 63 -12.00 34.45 -32.45
CA PRO A 63 -10.75 34.40 -31.70
C PRO A 63 -11.01 34.22 -30.20
N VAL A 64 -10.29 33.28 -29.57
CA VAL A 64 -10.42 33.01 -28.13
C VAL A 64 -9.85 34.19 -27.34
N PRO A 65 -10.65 34.88 -26.50
CA PRO A 65 -10.15 36.00 -25.72
C PRO A 65 -9.09 35.53 -24.70
N PRO A 66 -8.01 36.30 -24.48
CA PRO A 66 -7.05 35.97 -23.44
C PRO A 66 -7.70 36.14 -22.05
N LEU A 67 -7.36 35.26 -21.12
CA LEU A 67 -7.69 35.48 -19.72
C LEU A 67 -6.91 36.69 -19.18
N PRO A 68 -7.46 37.40 -18.17
CA PRO A 68 -6.72 38.46 -17.49
C PRO A 68 -5.30 37.98 -17.10
N PRO A 69 -4.25 38.72 -17.48
CA PRO A 69 -2.87 38.28 -17.25
C PRO A 69 -2.41 38.53 -15.82
N ALA A 70 -2.96 39.55 -15.17
CA ALA A 70 -2.62 39.91 -13.79
C ALA A 70 -3.21 38.89 -12.81
N ASP A 71 -2.38 38.52 -11.84
CA ASP A 71 -2.79 37.72 -10.70
C ASP A 71 -3.61 38.55 -9.72
N ASP A 72 -4.70 37.97 -9.23
CA ASP A 72 -5.60 38.61 -8.27
C ASP A 72 -5.72 37.79 -6.98
N ASP A 73 -5.89 38.46 -5.85
CA ASP A 73 -6.01 37.84 -4.53
C ASP A 73 -7.27 36.95 -4.39
N GLY A 74 -8.28 37.20 -5.19
CA GLY A 74 -9.49 36.40 -5.35
C GLY A 74 -9.38 35.27 -6.38
N ASP A 75 -8.22 35.09 -7.03
CA ASP A 75 -8.01 33.95 -7.93
C ASP A 75 -8.19 32.64 -7.16
N LEU A 76 -8.94 31.69 -7.73
CA LEU A 76 -9.17 30.39 -7.12
C LEU A 76 -8.15 29.38 -7.65
N LEU A 77 -7.31 28.90 -6.74
CA LEU A 77 -6.21 27.97 -6.99
C LEU A 77 -6.66 26.55 -6.73
N ASP A 78 -6.40 25.64 -7.67
CA ASP A 78 -6.58 24.22 -7.43
C ASP A 78 -5.51 23.67 -6.45
N ARG A 79 -5.62 22.39 -6.11
CA ARG A 79 -4.69 21.71 -5.20
C ARG A 79 -3.22 21.81 -5.63
N GLN A 80 -2.92 21.72 -6.92
CA GLN A 80 -1.55 21.77 -7.43
C GLN A 80 -1.03 23.20 -7.46
N GLU A 81 -1.88 24.14 -7.87
CA GLU A 81 -1.57 25.56 -7.92
C GLU A 81 -1.33 26.14 -6.53
N ALA A 82 -2.13 25.75 -5.55
CA ALA A 82 -1.95 26.17 -4.17
C ALA A 82 -0.64 25.64 -3.57
N ALA A 83 -0.26 24.39 -3.88
CA ALA A 83 1.03 23.84 -3.49
C ALA A 83 2.20 24.57 -4.17
N ALA A 84 2.07 24.87 -5.46
CA ALA A 84 3.07 25.58 -6.25
C ALA A 84 3.28 27.02 -5.76
N LEU A 85 2.20 27.76 -5.45
CA LEU A 85 2.26 29.11 -4.91
C LEU A 85 3.10 29.18 -3.62
N ARG A 86 3.04 28.12 -2.81
CA ARG A 86 3.78 28.02 -1.55
C ARG A 86 5.17 27.41 -1.68
N GLY A 87 5.55 26.93 -2.88
CA GLY A 87 6.81 26.21 -3.08
C GLY A 87 6.87 24.89 -2.31
N GLU A 88 5.73 24.24 -2.07
CA GLU A 88 5.63 23.05 -1.23
C GLU A 88 5.26 21.79 -2.01
N PRO A 89 5.72 20.60 -1.58
CA PRO A 89 5.25 19.35 -2.15
C PRO A 89 3.74 19.18 -1.97
N LEU A 90 3.08 18.57 -2.96
CA LEU A 90 1.62 18.31 -2.93
C LEU A 90 1.17 17.57 -1.66
N SER A 91 2.00 16.66 -1.15
CA SER A 91 1.74 15.89 0.09
C SER A 91 1.73 16.74 1.35
N VAL A 92 2.45 17.87 1.36
CA VAL A 92 2.42 18.86 2.45
C VAL A 92 1.13 19.67 2.36
N TRP A 93 0.76 20.12 1.15
CA TRP A 93 -0.51 20.81 0.92
C TRP A 93 -1.74 19.97 1.31
N ASP A 94 -1.73 18.67 1.02
CA ASP A 94 -2.81 17.74 1.42
C ASP A 94 -3.08 17.70 2.92
N ARG A 95 -2.04 17.92 3.71
CA ARG A 95 -2.16 18.00 5.16
C ARG A 95 -2.70 19.36 5.57
N ARG A 96 -2.21 20.43 4.95
CA ARG A 96 -2.56 21.83 5.27
C ARG A 96 -3.98 22.19 4.88
N LYS A 97 -4.51 21.66 3.79
CA LYS A 97 -5.89 21.92 3.37
C LYS A 97 -6.96 21.44 4.37
N LYS A 98 -6.56 20.69 5.41
CA LYS A 98 -7.41 20.24 6.52
C LYS A 98 -7.35 21.18 7.73
N ASP A 99 -6.43 22.14 7.75
CA ASP A 99 -6.37 23.17 8.78
C ASP A 99 -7.62 24.06 8.68
N PRO A 100 -8.33 24.35 9.78
CA PRO A 100 -9.47 25.27 9.79
C PRO A 100 -9.22 26.55 9.00
N ALA A 101 -8.05 27.18 9.16
CA ALA A 101 -7.70 28.44 8.49
C ALA A 101 -7.61 28.35 6.95
N ILE A 102 -7.54 27.13 6.40
CA ILE A 102 -7.62 26.89 4.94
C ILE A 102 -8.98 26.27 4.57
N SER A 103 -9.42 25.28 5.33
CA SER A 103 -10.61 24.47 5.00
C SER A 103 -11.91 25.28 5.04
N GLU A 104 -11.99 26.32 5.87
CA GLU A 104 -13.15 27.23 5.93
C GLU A 104 -13.35 28.03 4.64
N HIS A 105 -12.28 28.23 3.85
CA HIS A 105 -12.30 28.98 2.59
C HIS A 105 -12.37 28.07 1.36
N LEU A 106 -12.65 26.76 1.53
CA LEU A 106 -12.75 25.82 0.44
C LEU A 106 -13.93 26.17 -0.49
N VAL A 107 -13.65 26.42 -1.76
CA VAL A 107 -14.65 26.62 -2.82
C VAL A 107 -14.64 25.41 -3.75
N ARG A 108 -15.81 24.81 -4.00
CA ARG A 108 -15.96 23.74 -4.99
C ARG A 108 -16.53 24.29 -6.29
N VAL A 109 -15.80 24.12 -7.39
CA VAL A 109 -16.21 24.53 -8.74
C VAL A 109 -16.12 23.32 -9.67
N GLY A 110 -17.22 22.94 -10.31
CA GLY A 110 -17.28 21.75 -11.18
C GLY A 110 -16.82 20.45 -10.48
N GLY A 111 -17.03 20.34 -9.16
CA GLY A 111 -16.59 19.21 -8.34
C GLY A 111 -15.11 19.23 -7.91
N VAL A 112 -14.33 20.25 -8.32
CA VAL A 112 -12.91 20.40 -7.97
C VAL A 112 -12.75 21.40 -6.82
N GLU A 113 -11.88 21.05 -5.87
CA GLU A 113 -11.54 21.88 -4.71
C GLU A 113 -10.59 23.02 -5.09
N HIS A 114 -10.93 24.24 -4.69
CA HIS A 114 -10.12 25.43 -4.88
C HIS A 114 -10.08 26.31 -3.62
N TRP A 115 -9.06 27.15 -3.53
CA TRP A 115 -8.88 28.13 -2.45
C TRP A 115 -8.52 29.50 -3.02
N PRO A 116 -9.02 30.61 -2.44
CA PRO A 116 -8.60 31.95 -2.82
C PRO A 116 -7.10 32.14 -2.63
N ARG A 117 -6.45 32.80 -3.59
CA ARG A 117 -5.00 33.02 -3.60
C ARG A 117 -4.50 33.69 -2.32
N HIS A 118 -5.19 34.73 -1.84
CA HIS A 118 -4.79 35.41 -0.60
C HIS A 118 -4.81 34.47 0.60
N VAL A 119 -5.82 33.62 0.74
CA VAL A 119 -5.89 32.61 1.82
C VAL A 119 -4.69 31.68 1.76
N VAL A 120 -4.34 31.16 0.57
CA VAL A 120 -3.21 30.26 0.39
C VAL A 120 -1.87 30.95 0.67
N ARG A 121 -1.70 32.20 0.22
CA ARG A 121 -0.49 33.02 0.41
C ARG A 121 -0.30 33.38 1.88
N ASP A 122 -1.33 33.96 2.49
CA ASP A 122 -1.28 34.59 3.81
C ASP A 122 -1.39 33.57 4.94
N TYR A 123 -1.78 32.33 4.61
CA TYR A 123 -1.76 31.22 5.54
C TYR A 123 -0.37 31.05 6.14
N THR A 124 -0.28 31.37 7.41
CA THR A 124 0.86 31.04 8.25
C THR A 124 0.48 29.79 9.03
N PRO A 125 1.16 28.66 8.79
CA PRO A 125 0.91 27.47 9.59
C PRO A 125 1.10 27.83 11.05
N THR A 126 0.13 27.54 11.91
CA THR A 126 0.31 27.76 13.35
C THR A 126 1.59 27.04 13.76
N PRO A 127 2.60 27.75 14.31
CA PRO A 127 3.80 27.11 14.79
C PRO A 127 3.38 26.05 15.77
N ARG A 128 3.71 24.79 15.50
CA ARG A 128 3.54 23.75 16.50
C ARG A 128 4.32 24.22 17.71
N VAL A 129 3.63 24.44 18.83
CA VAL A 129 4.29 24.64 20.12
C VAL A 129 5.24 23.46 20.26
N ARG A 130 6.54 23.74 20.15
CA ARG A 130 7.59 22.79 20.46
C ARG A 130 7.57 22.64 21.98
N THR A 131 6.59 21.92 22.50
CA THR A 131 6.89 21.06 23.63
C THR A 131 8.02 20.15 23.16
N SER A 132 9.03 19.99 24.00
CA SER A 132 10.18 19.11 23.83
C SER A 132 9.77 17.63 23.81
N SER A 133 8.89 17.27 22.88
CA SER A 133 8.34 15.94 22.60
C SER A 133 7.76 15.91 21.19
N GLY A 134 8.56 16.31 20.19
CA GLY A 134 8.11 16.57 18.82
C GLY A 134 8.79 15.74 17.73
N GLY A 135 9.37 14.59 18.07
CA GLY A 135 9.34 13.46 17.13
C GLY A 135 7.90 12.97 17.07
N GLY A 136 7.41 12.48 15.93
CA GLY A 136 6.07 11.91 15.75
C GLY A 136 5.86 10.63 16.57
N GLY A 137 5.97 10.75 17.89
CA GLY A 137 5.79 9.74 18.88
C GLY A 137 4.40 9.85 19.46
N ARG A 138 3.74 8.70 19.48
CA ARG A 138 2.65 8.29 20.36
C ARG A 138 2.59 9.13 21.65
N PRO A 139 1.41 9.63 22.08
CA PRO A 139 1.27 10.28 23.37
C PRO A 139 1.87 9.40 24.47
N THR A 140 2.69 10.00 25.34
CA THR A 140 3.28 9.31 26.48
C THR A 140 2.15 8.68 27.31
N GLY A 141 2.11 7.35 27.38
CA GLY A 141 1.07 6.59 28.09
C GLY A 141 -0.06 6.00 27.23
N ALA A 142 -0.19 6.37 25.95
CA ALA A 142 -1.18 5.77 25.05
C ALA A 142 -0.70 4.44 24.47
N GLY A 143 -0.25 3.48 25.30
CA GLY A 143 0.16 2.14 24.85
C GLY A 143 -0.94 1.44 24.02
N ASP A 144 -0.59 0.39 23.28
CA ASP A 144 -1.66 -0.45 22.70
C ASP A 144 -2.44 -0.91 23.95
N GLN A 145 -3.77 -0.66 24.01
CA GLN A 145 -4.53 -1.04 25.22
C GLN A 145 -4.44 -2.55 25.48
N VAL A 146 -4.00 -3.29 24.46
CA VAL A 146 -3.63 -4.69 24.52
C VAL A 146 -2.13 -4.83 24.23
N PRO A 147 -1.37 -5.49 25.11
CA PRO A 147 0.00 -5.93 24.81
C PRO A 147 0.07 -6.68 23.47
N ARG A 148 1.12 -6.44 22.68
CA ARG A 148 1.22 -6.94 21.30
C ARG A 148 1.17 -8.46 21.19
N ASP A 149 1.66 -9.16 22.20
CA ASP A 149 1.63 -10.60 22.38
C ASP A 149 0.20 -11.13 22.65
N GLN A 150 -0.67 -10.33 23.26
CA GLN A 150 -2.06 -10.69 23.55
C GLN A 150 -3.02 -10.35 22.41
N LEU A 151 -2.62 -9.45 21.49
CA LEU A 151 -3.45 -9.00 20.39
C LEU A 151 -3.99 -10.15 19.51
N PRO A 152 -3.21 -11.16 19.08
CA PRO A 152 -3.73 -12.26 18.27
C PRO A 152 -4.87 -13.02 18.95
N ALA A 153 -4.71 -13.34 20.24
CA ALA A 153 -5.72 -14.06 21.02
C ALA A 153 -7.01 -13.24 21.19
N ARG A 154 -6.90 -11.93 21.45
CA ARG A 154 -8.06 -11.04 21.55
C ARG A 154 -8.79 -10.89 20.22
N VAL A 155 -8.08 -10.73 19.11
CA VAL A 155 -8.68 -10.66 17.78
C VAL A 155 -9.37 -11.97 17.41
N ALA A 156 -8.79 -13.12 17.76
CA ALA A 156 -9.41 -14.42 17.57
C ALA A 156 -10.75 -14.54 18.32
N GLN A 157 -10.80 -14.15 19.60
CA GLN A 157 -12.04 -14.12 20.39
C GLN A 157 -13.12 -13.21 19.78
N LEU A 158 -12.73 -12.03 19.30
CA LEU A 158 -13.66 -11.12 18.65
C LEU A 158 -14.20 -11.70 17.32
N LEU A 159 -13.37 -12.41 16.56
CA LEU A 159 -13.78 -13.11 15.34
C LEU A 159 -14.71 -14.28 15.61
N ASP A 160 -14.55 -14.98 16.74
CA ASP A 160 -15.46 -16.05 17.16
C ASP A 160 -16.85 -15.52 17.49
N ALA A 161 -16.92 -14.32 18.08
CA ALA A 161 -18.18 -13.65 18.36
C ALA A 161 -18.83 -13.02 17.11
N ASP A 162 -18.02 -12.52 16.18
CA ASP A 162 -18.49 -11.88 14.94
C ASP A 162 -17.54 -12.21 13.76
N PRO A 163 -17.88 -13.20 12.91
CA PRO A 163 -17.09 -13.53 11.73
C PRO A 163 -16.93 -12.37 10.73
N ALA A 164 -17.86 -11.40 10.74
CA ALA A 164 -17.87 -10.22 9.88
C ALA A 164 -17.07 -9.03 10.46
N LEU A 165 -16.37 -9.23 11.58
CA LEU A 165 -15.58 -8.21 12.28
C LEU A 165 -14.64 -7.45 11.33
N THR A 166 -14.68 -6.12 11.41
CA THR A 166 -13.88 -5.23 10.57
C THR A 166 -12.66 -4.67 11.33
N ALA A 167 -11.66 -4.18 10.58
CA ALA A 167 -10.49 -3.54 11.18
C ALA A 167 -10.84 -2.26 11.97
N ALA A 168 -11.92 -1.56 11.59
CA ALA A 168 -12.43 -0.42 12.34
C ALA A 168 -12.96 -0.89 13.71
N ALA A 169 -13.82 -1.92 13.74
CA ALA A 169 -14.33 -2.46 15.00
C ALA A 169 -13.22 -3.01 15.92
N VAL A 170 -12.15 -3.58 15.38
CA VAL A 170 -10.97 -3.98 16.16
C VAL A 170 -10.22 -2.78 16.72
N THR A 171 -10.07 -1.71 15.93
CA THR A 171 -9.46 -0.44 16.37
C THR A 171 -10.25 0.14 17.54
N ASP A 172 -11.58 0.19 17.41
CA ASP A 172 -12.48 0.76 18.43
C ASP A 172 -12.46 -0.07 19.72
N ARG A 173 -12.43 -1.40 19.62
CA ARG A 173 -12.48 -2.30 20.79
C ARG A 173 -11.14 -2.48 21.48
N LEU A 174 -10.02 -2.50 20.74
CA LEU A 174 -8.70 -2.85 21.27
C LEU A 174 -7.72 -1.67 21.30
N GLY A 175 -8.11 -0.50 20.79
CA GLY A 175 -7.29 0.71 20.81
C GLY A 175 -6.00 0.60 19.99
N VAL A 176 -5.95 -0.31 19.00
CA VAL A 176 -4.78 -0.53 18.14
C VAL A 176 -4.91 0.24 16.83
N HIS A 177 -3.78 0.59 16.21
CA HIS A 177 -3.81 1.24 14.91
C HIS A 177 -4.50 0.38 13.83
N ARG A 178 -5.26 1.01 12.92
CA ARG A 178 -6.03 0.32 11.87
C ARG A 178 -5.22 -0.68 11.03
N ASN A 179 -3.97 -0.36 10.69
CA ASN A 179 -3.10 -1.27 9.95
C ASN A 179 -2.73 -2.51 10.79
N THR A 180 -2.52 -2.34 12.10
CA THR A 180 -2.26 -3.43 13.03
C THR A 180 -3.49 -4.32 13.17
N ALA A 181 -4.68 -3.72 13.30
CA ALA A 181 -5.95 -4.44 13.30
C ALA A 181 -6.16 -5.25 12.01
N GLN A 182 -5.92 -4.64 10.84
CA GLN A 182 -6.04 -5.30 9.54
C GLN A 182 -5.04 -6.47 9.40
N ALA A 183 -3.79 -6.28 9.82
CA ALA A 183 -2.77 -7.31 9.78
C ALA A 183 -3.14 -8.50 10.69
N ALA A 184 -3.58 -8.23 11.92
CA ALA A 184 -4.00 -9.27 12.86
C ALA A 184 -5.22 -10.06 12.34
N LEU A 185 -6.24 -9.37 11.82
CA LEU A 185 -7.40 -10.02 11.19
C LEU A 185 -6.99 -10.91 10.01
N THR A 186 -6.08 -10.43 9.17
CA THR A 186 -5.64 -11.16 7.98
C THR A 186 -4.86 -12.41 8.39
N ALA A 187 -3.97 -12.31 9.39
CA ALA A 187 -3.23 -13.44 9.93
C ALA A 187 -4.16 -14.51 10.52
N ILE A 188 -5.01 -14.13 11.48
CA ILE A 188 -5.92 -15.08 12.16
C ILE A 188 -6.90 -15.72 11.18
N ARG A 189 -7.50 -14.95 10.26
CA ARG A 189 -8.38 -15.52 9.22
C ARG A 189 -7.63 -16.52 8.36
N SER A 190 -6.42 -16.18 7.90
CA SER A 190 -5.64 -17.07 7.05
C SER A 190 -5.24 -18.38 7.73
N GLU A 191 -4.87 -18.33 9.01
CA GLU A 191 -4.51 -19.52 9.78
C GLU A 191 -5.71 -20.46 9.96
N ARG A 192 -6.87 -19.92 10.38
CA ARG A 192 -8.10 -20.71 10.55
C ARG A 192 -8.62 -21.27 9.23
N MET A 193 -8.53 -20.49 8.16
CA MET A 193 -8.86 -20.97 6.82
C MET A 193 -7.94 -22.12 6.42
N ALA A 194 -6.63 -22.00 6.64
CA ALA A 194 -5.69 -23.08 6.36
C ALA A 194 -5.98 -24.34 7.18
N ASP A 195 -6.37 -24.21 8.46
CA ASP A 195 -6.80 -25.35 9.29
C ASP A 195 -8.00 -26.09 8.68
N VAL A 196 -9.02 -25.35 8.25
CA VAL A 196 -10.22 -25.92 7.62
C VAL A 196 -9.90 -26.53 6.25
N MET A 197 -9.05 -25.88 5.46
CA MET A 197 -8.59 -26.40 4.17
C MET A 197 -7.87 -27.74 4.33
N ASP A 198 -6.97 -27.85 5.30
CA ASP A 198 -6.20 -29.06 5.60
C ASP A 198 -7.11 -30.20 6.08
N GLN A 199 -7.98 -29.92 7.05
CA GLN A 199 -8.85 -30.93 7.65
C GLN A 199 -9.94 -31.47 6.71
N ARG A 200 -10.41 -30.64 5.78
CA ARG A 200 -11.60 -30.94 4.95
C ARG A 200 -11.32 -30.96 3.46
N ALA A 201 -10.06 -30.83 3.05
CA ALA A 201 -9.64 -30.71 1.65
C ALA A 201 -10.43 -29.65 0.86
N LEU A 202 -10.69 -28.50 1.50
CA LEU A 202 -11.47 -27.41 0.91
C LEU A 202 -10.56 -26.37 0.24
N THR A 203 -11.12 -25.66 -0.75
CA THR A 203 -10.51 -24.44 -1.28
C THR A 203 -10.59 -23.30 -0.26
N ALA A 204 -9.77 -22.25 -0.44
CA ALA A 204 -9.80 -21.08 0.44
C ALA A 204 -11.19 -20.39 0.47
N ALA A 205 -11.88 -20.31 -0.67
CA ALA A 205 -13.23 -19.75 -0.73
C ALA A 205 -14.25 -20.58 0.07
N GLN A 206 -14.19 -21.91 -0.06
CA GLN A 206 -15.06 -22.82 0.71
C GLN A 206 -14.73 -22.78 2.20
N ALA A 207 -13.45 -22.71 2.58
CA ALA A 207 -13.04 -22.58 3.97
C ALA A 207 -13.51 -21.25 4.59
N ALA A 208 -13.40 -20.14 3.85
CA ALA A 208 -13.94 -18.85 4.29
C ALA A 208 -15.47 -18.90 4.50
N ALA A 209 -16.21 -19.52 3.57
CA ALA A 209 -17.65 -19.70 3.69
C ALA A 209 -18.01 -20.59 4.89
N ALA A 210 -17.29 -21.69 5.10
CA ALA A 210 -17.49 -22.59 6.24
C ALA A 210 -17.23 -21.91 7.59
N LEU A 211 -16.35 -20.90 7.63
CA LEU A 211 -16.06 -20.07 8.80
C LEU A 211 -16.97 -18.83 8.92
N GLY A 212 -17.92 -18.64 8.00
CA GLY A 212 -18.86 -17.52 8.01
C GLY A 212 -18.24 -16.17 7.64
N TYR A 213 -17.04 -16.14 7.04
CA TYR A 213 -16.36 -14.89 6.72
C TYR A 213 -16.92 -14.23 5.44
N PRO A 214 -17.20 -12.91 5.44
CA PRO A 214 -17.70 -12.22 4.25
C PRO A 214 -16.66 -12.18 3.12
N ALA A 215 -17.07 -12.51 1.89
CA ALA A 215 -16.19 -12.58 0.72
C ALA A 215 -15.39 -11.29 0.44
N GLY A 216 -16.01 -10.11 0.67
CA GLY A 216 -15.35 -8.81 0.52
C GLY A 216 -14.20 -8.57 1.51
N GLN A 217 -14.17 -9.29 2.63
CA GLN A 217 -13.18 -9.12 3.70
C GLN A 217 -12.08 -10.18 3.69
N THR A 218 -12.21 -11.25 2.89
CA THR A 218 -11.29 -12.40 2.91
C THR A 218 -10.31 -12.45 1.77
N ARG A 219 -10.41 -11.59 0.74
CA ARG A 219 -9.53 -11.64 -0.45
C ARG A 219 -8.04 -11.83 -0.10
N ARG A 220 -7.51 -11.00 0.81
CA ARG A 220 -6.11 -11.08 1.27
C ARG A 220 -5.82 -12.30 2.12
N ALA A 221 -6.79 -12.70 2.95
CA ALA A 221 -6.66 -13.87 3.82
C ALA A 221 -6.68 -15.18 3.02
N SER A 222 -7.38 -15.24 1.88
CA SER A 222 -7.44 -16.42 1.01
C SER A 222 -6.07 -16.78 0.42
N GLY A 223 -5.41 -15.82 -0.24
CA GLY A 223 -4.05 -16.07 -0.77
C GLY A 223 -3.09 -16.48 0.33
N ARG A 224 -3.19 -15.82 1.49
CA ARG A 224 -2.36 -16.14 2.66
C ARG A 224 -2.67 -17.51 3.26
N ALA A 225 -3.92 -17.95 3.27
CA ALA A 225 -4.31 -19.26 3.78
C ALA A 225 -3.70 -20.38 2.93
N GLU A 226 -3.73 -20.23 1.61
CA GLU A 226 -3.10 -21.18 0.70
C GLU A 226 -1.58 -21.20 0.89
N ALA A 227 -0.94 -20.04 1.07
CA ALA A 227 0.47 -19.98 1.41
C ALA A 227 0.74 -20.68 2.77
N VAL A 228 -0.04 -20.41 3.81
CA VAL A 228 0.10 -21.09 5.11
C VAL A 228 0.01 -22.61 4.95
N LEU A 229 -0.94 -23.12 4.16
CA LEU A 229 -1.08 -24.55 3.91
C LEU A 229 0.15 -25.14 3.20
N ARG A 230 0.63 -24.51 2.12
CA ARG A 230 1.85 -24.95 1.42
C ARG A 230 3.09 -24.89 2.32
N GLY A 231 3.18 -23.88 3.17
CA GLY A 231 4.21 -23.76 4.21
C GLY A 231 4.19 -24.92 5.21
N ARG A 232 2.99 -25.37 5.64
CA ARG A 232 2.82 -26.55 6.49
C ARG A 232 3.25 -27.83 5.78
N GLN A 233 2.85 -27.99 4.52
CA GLN A 233 3.23 -29.12 3.68
C GLN A 233 4.75 -29.19 3.43
N ALA A 234 5.45 -28.05 3.41
CA ALA A 234 6.90 -27.99 3.28
C ALA A 234 7.66 -28.32 4.59
N ARG A 235 7.00 -28.35 5.75
CA ARG A 235 7.67 -28.56 7.06
C ARG A 235 8.49 -29.85 7.14
N PRO A 236 8.02 -31.03 6.67
CA PRO A 236 8.81 -32.26 6.72
C PRO A 236 10.11 -32.13 5.92
N TYR A 237 10.04 -31.50 4.75
CA TYR A 237 11.20 -31.23 3.91
C TYR A 237 12.19 -30.28 4.60
N LEU A 238 11.70 -29.15 5.15
CA LEU A 238 12.55 -28.19 5.88
C LEU A 238 13.19 -28.83 7.12
N ALA A 239 12.48 -29.74 7.80
CA ALA A 239 13.04 -30.50 8.93
C ALA A 239 14.17 -31.45 8.49
N ALA A 240 14.05 -32.08 7.32
CA ALA A 240 15.11 -32.91 6.77
C ALA A 240 16.35 -32.08 6.42
N VAL A 241 16.16 -30.88 5.87
CA VAL A 241 17.26 -29.93 5.62
C VAL A 241 17.92 -29.47 6.92
N ALA A 242 17.13 -29.11 7.95
CA ALA A 242 17.66 -28.71 9.25
C ALA A 242 18.59 -29.78 9.84
N ARG A 243 18.14 -31.05 9.84
CA ARG A 243 18.95 -32.19 10.28
C ARG A 243 20.22 -32.38 9.46
N ALA A 244 20.15 -32.22 8.14
CA ALA A 244 21.33 -32.35 7.27
C ALA A 244 22.38 -31.25 7.55
N LEU A 245 21.94 -30.01 7.73
CA LEU A 245 22.83 -28.88 8.08
C LEU A 245 23.46 -29.06 9.47
N HIS A 246 22.68 -29.56 10.43
CA HIS A 246 23.18 -29.89 11.78
C HIS A 246 24.19 -31.04 11.76
N ALA A 247 23.89 -32.13 11.05
CA ALA A 247 24.79 -33.28 10.92
C ALA A 247 26.13 -32.91 10.25
N ARG A 248 26.12 -31.93 9.34
CA ARG A 248 27.34 -31.38 8.74
C ARG A 248 28.14 -30.46 9.68
N GLY A 249 27.56 -30.07 10.81
CA GLY A 249 28.14 -29.17 11.79
C GLY A 249 28.05 -27.69 11.41
N TRP A 250 27.10 -27.31 10.54
CA TRP A 250 26.93 -25.91 10.09
C TRP A 250 25.89 -25.13 10.89
N SER A 251 25.02 -25.82 11.63
CA SER A 251 24.02 -25.22 12.53
C SER A 251 24.03 -25.89 13.89
N SER A 252 23.86 -25.10 14.95
CA SER A 252 23.73 -25.59 16.33
C SER A 252 22.42 -26.34 16.63
N THR A 253 21.42 -26.23 15.76
CA THR A 253 20.09 -26.85 15.93
C THR A 253 19.72 -27.70 14.71
N ASP A 254 19.02 -28.81 14.97
CA ASP A 254 18.44 -29.70 13.97
C ASP A 254 16.96 -29.41 13.70
N THR A 255 16.41 -28.38 14.35
CA THR A 255 15.01 -27.99 14.26
C THR A 255 14.80 -27.01 13.10
N PRO A 256 13.79 -27.21 12.23
CA PRO A 256 13.53 -26.28 11.14
C PRO A 256 13.09 -24.90 11.67
N PRO A 257 13.51 -23.81 11.01
CA PRO A 257 13.05 -22.48 11.34
C PRO A 257 11.55 -22.33 11.03
N PRO A 258 10.86 -21.36 11.67
CA PRO A 258 9.47 -21.06 11.31
C PRO A 258 9.38 -20.60 9.85
N VAL A 259 8.35 -21.09 9.16
CA VAL A 259 7.99 -20.59 7.83
C VAL A 259 7.35 -19.22 7.97
N GLN A 260 7.79 -18.29 7.13
CA GLN A 260 7.34 -16.90 7.11
C GLN A 260 6.55 -16.62 5.84
N HIS A 261 5.62 -15.67 5.94
CA HIS A 261 4.72 -15.22 4.88
C HIS A 261 4.89 -13.70 4.70
N PRO A 262 6.00 -13.28 4.06
CA PRO A 262 6.39 -11.87 3.92
C PRO A 262 5.42 -11.10 3.01
N GLU A 263 4.83 -11.80 2.05
CA GLU A 263 3.72 -11.33 1.23
C GLU A 263 2.52 -12.27 1.39
N GLU A 264 1.44 -12.02 0.65
CA GLU A 264 0.19 -12.77 0.78
C GLU A 264 0.25 -14.16 0.14
N ASP A 265 1.18 -14.46 -0.76
CA ASP A 265 1.01 -15.57 -1.72
C ASP A 265 2.19 -16.56 -1.82
N HIS A 266 3.19 -16.45 -0.94
CA HIS A 266 4.33 -17.35 -0.93
C HIS A 266 4.96 -17.54 0.45
N CYS A 267 5.73 -18.61 0.57
CA CYS A 267 6.41 -19.01 1.80
C CYS A 267 7.91 -18.89 1.68
N VAL A 268 8.56 -18.49 2.77
CA VAL A 268 10.01 -18.49 2.90
C VAL A 268 10.44 -19.04 4.25
N ALA A 269 11.64 -19.59 4.31
CA ALA A 269 12.26 -20.02 5.56
C ALA A 269 13.73 -19.63 5.55
N ALA A 270 14.28 -19.27 6.72
CA ALA A 270 15.68 -18.86 6.84
C ALA A 270 16.38 -19.64 7.94
N PHE A 271 17.41 -20.39 7.55
CA PHE A 271 18.27 -21.17 8.41
C PHE A 271 19.49 -20.33 8.76
N VAL A 272 19.74 -20.17 10.05
CA VAL A 272 20.97 -19.53 10.53
C VAL A 272 22.06 -20.60 10.59
N LEU A 273 23.19 -20.30 9.95
CA LEU A 273 24.38 -21.14 9.99
C LEU A 273 25.40 -20.47 10.91
N ASP A 274 25.42 -20.90 12.16
CA ASP A 274 26.14 -20.24 13.25
C ASP A 274 27.53 -20.83 13.54
N ALA A 275 27.83 -22.01 12.98
CA ALA A 275 29.13 -22.63 13.14
C ALA A 275 30.26 -21.85 12.42
N PRO A 276 31.49 -21.83 12.96
CA PRO A 276 32.64 -21.18 12.30
C PRO A 276 32.97 -21.76 10.92
N ALA A 277 32.72 -23.05 10.72
CA ALA A 277 32.98 -23.75 9.46
C ALA A 277 31.82 -23.65 8.44
N ALA A 278 30.78 -22.86 8.74
CA ALA A 278 29.65 -22.71 7.84
C ALA A 278 30.06 -21.92 6.57
N PRO A 279 29.65 -22.38 5.37
CA PRO A 279 30.05 -21.76 4.10
C PRO A 279 29.33 -20.44 3.79
N ALA A 280 28.29 -20.12 4.57
CA ALA A 280 27.58 -18.84 4.50
C ALA A 280 26.99 -18.48 5.87
N PRO A 281 26.64 -17.20 6.12
CA PRO A 281 25.98 -16.80 7.36
C PRO A 281 24.57 -17.38 7.53
N ALA A 282 23.80 -17.47 6.45
CA ALA A 282 22.45 -18.02 6.47
C ALA A 282 22.07 -18.64 5.12
N LEU A 283 21.08 -19.51 5.16
CA LEU A 283 20.50 -20.17 4.01
C LEU A 283 19.00 -19.87 3.95
N VAL A 284 18.50 -19.43 2.79
CA VAL A 284 17.12 -19.01 2.58
C VAL A 284 16.46 -19.93 1.57
N TRP A 285 15.31 -20.46 1.97
CA TRP A 285 14.38 -21.15 1.09
C TRP A 285 13.25 -20.20 0.68
N SER A 286 12.92 -20.21 -0.61
CA SER A 286 11.71 -19.65 -1.18
C SER A 286 10.95 -20.74 -1.91
N GLU A 287 9.67 -20.88 -1.59
CA GLU A 287 8.78 -21.80 -2.29
C GLU A 287 8.76 -21.58 -3.81
N ARG A 288 8.93 -20.34 -4.27
CA ARG A 288 8.88 -19.98 -5.69
C ARG A 288 10.22 -20.06 -6.41
N ARG A 289 11.31 -19.83 -5.69
CA ARG A 289 12.63 -19.59 -6.29
C ARG A 289 13.72 -20.56 -5.84
N GLY A 290 13.39 -21.45 -4.90
CA GLY A 290 14.32 -22.45 -4.38
C GLY A 290 15.25 -21.88 -3.32
N TRP A 291 16.53 -22.21 -3.41
CA TRP A 291 17.48 -21.96 -2.33
C TRP A 291 18.51 -20.90 -2.68
N ARG A 292 18.89 -20.11 -1.68
CA ARG A 292 20.02 -19.18 -1.79
C ARG A 292 20.75 -18.98 -0.48
N THR A 293 22.02 -18.62 -0.52
CA THR A 293 22.72 -18.09 0.66
C THR A 293 22.29 -16.64 0.96
N ALA A 294 22.56 -16.19 2.18
CA ALA A 294 22.37 -14.81 2.60
C ALA A 294 23.57 -14.32 3.44
N PRO A 295 24.01 -13.06 3.25
CA PRO A 295 25.21 -12.53 3.90
C PRO A 295 24.99 -12.12 5.38
N SER A 296 23.77 -12.24 5.91
CA SER A 296 23.44 -11.83 7.28
C SER A 296 22.69 -12.91 8.04
N ARG A 297 23.20 -13.25 9.23
CA ARG A 297 22.48 -14.08 10.23
C ARG A 297 21.27 -13.35 10.80
N ARG A 298 21.38 -12.03 11.00
CA ARG A 298 20.35 -11.21 11.66
C ARG A 298 19.18 -10.88 10.73
N HIS A 299 19.46 -10.65 9.45
CA HIS A 299 18.46 -10.20 8.48
C HIS A 299 18.54 -10.97 7.14
N PRO A 300 18.36 -12.30 7.15
CA PRO A 300 18.58 -13.14 5.96
C PRO A 300 17.59 -12.90 4.81
N LEU A 301 16.36 -12.46 5.12
CA LEU A 301 15.29 -12.27 4.14
C LEU A 301 15.29 -10.86 3.51
N GLY A 302 15.95 -9.86 4.11
CA GLY A 302 15.82 -8.48 3.64
C GLY A 302 14.37 -7.97 3.69
N LYS A 303 14.12 -6.77 3.13
CA LYS A 303 12.78 -6.18 3.10
C LYS A 303 11.87 -6.97 2.15
N GLY A 304 10.71 -7.42 2.65
CA GLY A 304 9.71 -8.15 1.85
C GLY A 304 10.18 -9.52 1.34
N ALA A 305 11.22 -10.10 1.94
CA ALA A 305 11.84 -11.33 1.43
C ALA A 305 12.33 -11.23 -0.03
N ALA A 306 12.86 -10.08 -0.42
CA ALA A 306 13.40 -9.86 -1.75
C ALA A 306 14.40 -10.97 -2.17
N TRP A 307 14.40 -11.26 -3.47
CA TRP A 307 15.28 -12.27 -4.05
C TRP A 307 16.39 -11.61 -4.87
N PRO A 308 17.53 -11.28 -4.23
CA PRO A 308 18.61 -10.56 -4.90
C PRO A 308 19.27 -11.43 -5.98
N PRO A 309 19.89 -10.79 -7.00
CA PRO A 309 20.76 -11.50 -7.93
C PRO A 309 21.96 -12.14 -7.20
N PRO A 310 22.62 -13.16 -7.78
CA PRO A 310 23.86 -13.70 -7.25
C PRO A 310 24.95 -12.61 -7.14
N GLY A 311 25.78 -12.66 -6.10
CA GLY A 311 26.76 -11.61 -5.78
C GLY A 311 27.22 -11.69 -4.32
N ASP A 312 27.63 -10.57 -3.72
CA ASP A 312 28.10 -10.38 -2.32
C ASP A 312 27.52 -11.36 -1.27
N GLY A 313 28.08 -12.57 -1.17
CA GLY A 313 27.62 -13.61 -0.25
C GLY A 313 26.24 -14.23 -0.58
N VAL A 314 25.68 -13.96 -1.76
CA VAL A 314 24.45 -14.55 -2.30
C VAL A 314 24.77 -15.48 -3.46
N ARG A 315 24.58 -16.78 -3.25
CA ARG A 315 24.62 -17.84 -4.25
C ARG A 315 23.22 -18.42 -4.36
N HIS A 316 22.70 -18.57 -5.58
CA HIS A 316 21.49 -19.38 -5.80
C HIS A 316 21.93 -20.84 -5.89
N LEU A 317 21.25 -21.73 -5.18
CA LEU A 317 21.67 -23.11 -4.96
C LEU A 317 20.66 -24.08 -5.56
N ALA A 318 21.18 -25.18 -6.13
CA ALA A 318 20.47 -26.31 -6.70
C ALA A 318 19.37 -25.95 -7.73
N THR A 319 19.02 -26.90 -8.60
CA THR A 319 17.88 -26.75 -9.51
C THR A 319 16.58 -27.12 -8.79
N GLY A 320 15.60 -26.20 -8.80
CA GLY A 320 14.27 -26.44 -8.26
C GLY A 320 14.06 -25.96 -6.81
N THR A 321 12.85 -26.20 -6.29
CA THR A 321 12.40 -25.63 -5.01
C THR A 321 12.61 -26.57 -3.82
N THR A 322 12.76 -27.87 -4.09
CA THR A 322 12.89 -28.94 -3.10
C THR A 322 13.94 -29.99 -3.54
N PRO A 323 15.21 -29.60 -3.79
CA PRO A 323 16.28 -30.56 -4.02
C PRO A 323 16.43 -31.52 -2.83
N THR A 324 17.06 -32.67 -3.01
CA THR A 324 17.30 -33.54 -1.83
C THR A 324 18.20 -32.80 -0.83
N PRO A 325 18.07 -33.06 0.49
CA PRO A 325 18.96 -32.44 1.48
C PRO A 325 20.45 -32.69 1.20
N ALA A 326 20.79 -33.84 0.62
CA ALA A 326 22.16 -34.17 0.22
C ALA A 326 22.65 -33.28 -0.94
N ASP A 327 21.84 -33.11 -1.99
CA ASP A 327 22.17 -32.24 -3.12
C ASP A 327 22.31 -30.78 -2.68
N LEU A 328 21.47 -30.33 -1.75
CA LEU A 328 21.55 -28.99 -1.19
C LEU A 328 22.83 -28.78 -0.36
N VAL A 329 23.22 -29.76 0.45
CA VAL A 329 24.47 -29.72 1.22
C VAL A 329 25.67 -29.72 0.27
N ALA A 330 25.68 -30.56 -0.76
CA ALA A 330 26.74 -30.59 -1.77
C ALA A 330 26.82 -29.25 -2.53
N ALA A 331 25.68 -28.70 -2.96
CA ALA A 331 25.62 -27.41 -3.64
C ALA A 331 26.03 -26.22 -2.76
N LEU A 332 25.98 -26.37 -1.43
CA LEU A 332 26.38 -25.34 -0.46
C LEU A 332 27.87 -25.44 -0.11
N ASP A 333 28.45 -26.64 -0.14
CA ASP A 333 29.86 -26.89 0.15
C ASP A 333 30.75 -26.28 -0.95
N PRO A 334 31.68 -25.36 -0.62
CA PRO A 334 32.56 -24.71 -1.60
C PRO A 334 33.69 -25.62 -2.09
N THR A 335 33.84 -26.83 -1.56
CA THR A 335 34.90 -27.79 -1.94
C THR A 335 34.53 -28.73 -3.08
N THR A 336 33.30 -28.60 -3.60
CA THR A 336 32.77 -29.29 -4.79
C THR A 336 32.61 -28.32 -5.94
#